data_AF-A0A1F7FTX9-F1
#
_entry.id   AF-A0A1F7FTX9-F1
#
_cell.length_a   1.000
_cell.length_b   1.000
_cell.length_c   1.000
_cell.angle_alpha   90.00
_cell.angle_beta   90.00
_cell.angle_gamma   90.00
#
_symmetry.space_group_name_H-M   'P 1'
#
loop_
_entity.id
_entity.type
_entity.pdbx_description
1 polymer ?
#
loop_
_entity_poly.entity_id
_entity_poly.type
_entity_poly.pdbx_seq_one_letter_code
_entity_poly.pdbx_strand_id
1 'polypeptide(L)'
;MNTEVLRRWLRSGKLPGVKVGSDWRVNSADLEPFLNPAGGSDKTTAGGENPKKMCFRFPKWLEFSGLPRQLNEKFGAQAWPVFKKLIELDFEIGKPRDRMLPLNMAELAERTGYDEQIVAAMIKQLQLHKFIKHHQIKSGEFVSIVTPIKTPRLILDISYEHGGVKGAPSKALDNSCMRRYLEPGD
;
A
#
# COMPACT_ATOMS: atom_id res chain seq x y z
N MET A 1 23.01 -23.60 13.94
CA MET A 1 22.54 -22.21 14.10
C MET A 1 21.84 -22.06 15.45
N ASN A 2 22.30 -21.15 16.31
CA ASN A 2 21.65 -20.89 17.59
C ASN A 2 20.45 -19.94 17.38
N THR A 3 19.23 -20.42 17.62
CA THR A 3 17.98 -19.69 17.37
C THR A 3 17.74 -18.52 18.34
N GLU A 4 18.37 -18.55 19.52
CA GLU A 4 18.28 -17.45 20.49
C GLU A 4 19.01 -16.20 20.01
N VAL A 5 20.13 -16.38 19.32
CA VAL A 5 20.96 -15.28 18.79
C VAL A 5 20.23 -14.54 17.67
N LEU A 6 19.57 -15.27 16.75
CA LEU A 6 18.75 -14.69 15.69
C LEU A 6 17.58 -13.88 16.25
N ARG A 7 16.84 -14.45 17.22
CA ARG A 7 15.73 -13.72 17.88
C ARG A 7 16.24 -12.48 18.61
N ARG A 8 17.41 -12.53 19.24
CA ARG A 8 18.01 -11.36 19.90
C ARG A 8 18.35 -10.27 18.89
N TRP A 9 18.93 -10.61 17.74
CA TRP A 9 19.27 -9.65 16.69
C TRP A 9 18.03 -9.02 16.05
N LEU A 10 16.97 -9.80 15.84
CA LEU A 10 15.69 -9.30 15.34
C LEU A 10 15.02 -8.34 16.34
N ARG A 11 15.04 -8.68 17.63
CA ARG A 11 14.48 -7.83 18.70
C ARG A 11 15.30 -6.57 18.96
N SER A 12 16.63 -6.65 18.83
CA SER A 12 17.53 -5.50 19.04
C SER A 12 17.68 -4.62 17.80
N GLY A 13 17.02 -4.96 16.68
CA GLY A 13 17.14 -4.25 15.40
C GLY A 13 18.48 -4.42 14.69
N LYS A 14 19.33 -5.36 15.13
CA LYS A 14 20.63 -5.64 14.50
C LYS A 14 20.48 -6.40 13.18
N LEU A 15 19.44 -7.23 13.09
CA LEU A 15 19.05 -7.92 11.86
C LEU A 15 17.70 -7.37 11.41
N PRO A 16 17.59 -6.78 10.20
CA PRO A 16 16.33 -6.26 9.68
C PRO A 16 15.33 -7.41 9.50
N GLY A 17 14.17 -7.31 10.14
CA GLY A 17 13.13 -8.31 9.99
C GLY A 17 11.75 -7.77 10.33
N VAL A 18 10.73 -8.36 9.73
CA VAL A 18 9.33 -8.02 9.96
C VAL A 18 8.70 -9.14 10.77
N LYS A 19 8.08 -8.78 11.90
CA LYS A 19 7.32 -9.74 12.70
C LYS A 19 5.93 -9.92 12.10
N VAL A 20 5.57 -11.16 11.77
CA VAL A 20 4.27 -11.54 11.21
C VAL A 20 3.66 -12.60 12.14
N GLY A 21 2.78 -12.17 13.03
CA GLY A 21 2.22 -13.04 14.08
C GLY A 21 3.28 -13.50 15.08
N SER A 22 3.43 -14.82 15.26
CA SER A 22 4.48 -15.43 16.09
C SER A 22 5.85 -15.47 15.41
N ASP A 23 5.88 -15.30 14.09
CA ASP A 23 7.05 -15.58 13.27
C ASP A 23 7.78 -14.30 12.86
N TRP A 24 9.06 -14.44 12.56
CA TRP A 24 9.89 -13.35 12.03
C TRP A 24 10.30 -13.67 10.61
N ARG A 25 10.09 -12.72 9.71
CA ARG A 25 10.52 -12.82 8.31
C ARG A 25 11.69 -11.89 8.08
N VAL A 26 12.75 -12.46 7.54
CA VAL A 26 14.02 -11.81 7.30
C VAL A 26 14.30 -11.92 5.80
N ASN A 27 14.84 -10.89 5.18
CA ASN A 27 15.30 -11.00 3.80
C ASN A 27 16.57 -11.87 3.79
N SER A 28 16.68 -12.82 2.86
CA SER A 28 17.87 -13.68 2.74
C SER A 28 19.14 -12.86 2.49
N ALA A 29 19.05 -11.77 1.72
CA ALA A 29 20.16 -10.86 1.47
C ALA A 29 20.68 -10.19 2.75
N ASP A 30 19.81 -9.92 3.71
CA ASP A 30 20.19 -9.32 5.00
C ASP A 30 20.77 -10.36 5.97
N LEU A 31 20.57 -11.66 5.70
CA LEU A 31 21.16 -12.75 6.47
C LEU A 31 22.60 -13.04 6.02
N GLU A 32 22.89 -12.94 4.72
CA GLU A 32 24.20 -13.26 4.12
C GLU A 32 25.42 -12.70 4.88
N PRO A 33 25.45 -11.41 5.30
CA PRO A 33 26.59 -10.85 6.05
C PRO A 33 26.82 -11.50 7.42
N PHE A 34 25.79 -12.11 8.00
CA PHE A 34 25.85 -12.78 9.30
C PHE A 34 26.14 -14.27 9.17
N LEU A 35 25.90 -14.86 7.99
CA LEU A 35 26.19 -16.26 7.68
C LEU A 35 27.62 -16.44 7.18
N ASN A 36 28.11 -15.47 6.40
CA ASN A 36 29.41 -15.47 5.76
C ASN A 36 30.22 -14.23 6.15
N PRO A 37 30.78 -14.16 7.38
CA PRO A 37 31.47 -12.97 7.88
C PRO A 37 32.82 -12.65 7.21
N ALA A 38 33.21 -13.38 6.15
CA ALA A 38 34.53 -13.30 5.52
C ALA A 38 34.57 -12.56 4.17
N GLY A 39 33.54 -11.78 3.81
CA GLY A 39 33.54 -11.06 2.54
C GLY A 39 32.87 -9.68 2.59
N GLY A 40 33.68 -8.63 2.52
CA GLY A 40 33.26 -7.38 1.87
C GLY A 40 32.72 -6.29 2.78
N SER A 41 33.63 -5.57 3.43
CA SER A 41 33.46 -4.15 3.70
C SER A 41 33.48 -3.38 2.38
N ASP A 42 32.33 -2.97 1.86
CA ASP A 42 32.28 -1.85 0.92
C ASP A 42 31.10 -0.93 1.24
N LYS A 43 31.44 0.13 1.96
CA LYS A 43 30.67 1.37 1.98
C LYS A 43 30.86 2.03 0.61
N THR A 44 29.83 2.00 -0.23
CA THR A 44 29.73 2.93 -1.36
C THR A 44 28.52 3.83 -1.17
N THR A 45 28.77 5.03 -0.65
CA THR A 45 27.94 6.22 -0.84
C THR A 45 28.27 6.84 -2.19
N ALA A 46 27.31 6.88 -3.11
CA ALA A 46 26.99 8.02 -4.00
C ALA A 46 26.17 7.54 -5.20
N GLY A 47 25.03 8.20 -5.39
CA GLY A 47 24.12 7.97 -6.51
C GLY A 47 22.85 8.75 -6.25
N GLY A 48 22.91 10.07 -6.42
CA GLY A 48 21.76 10.95 -6.38
C GLY A 48 20.84 10.68 -7.56
N GLU A 49 20.11 9.57 -7.52
CA GLU A 49 18.87 9.47 -8.27
C GLU A 49 17.84 10.27 -7.48
N ASN A 50 17.31 11.33 -8.10
CA ASN A 50 16.04 11.91 -7.69
C ASN A 50 15.12 10.75 -7.31
N PRO A 51 14.66 10.62 -6.04
CA PRO A 51 13.80 9.51 -5.68
C PRO A 51 12.59 9.62 -6.60
N LYS A 52 12.52 8.75 -7.62
CA LYS A 52 11.37 8.66 -8.54
C LYS A 52 10.16 8.74 -7.63
N LYS A 53 9.33 9.77 -7.76
CA LYS A 53 8.29 10.10 -6.77
C LYS A 53 7.35 8.90 -6.63
N MET A 54 7.67 7.97 -5.72
CA MET A 54 7.00 6.67 -5.58
C MET A 54 5.54 6.84 -5.15
N CYS A 55 5.23 7.98 -4.52
CA CYS A 55 3.92 8.40 -4.09
C CYS A 55 3.80 9.93 -4.21
N PHE A 56 3.41 10.46 -5.37
CA PHE A 56 3.10 11.90 -5.44
C PHE A 56 1.64 12.19 -5.04
N ARG A 57 0.71 11.26 -5.30
CA ARG A 57 -0.72 11.33 -4.91
C ARG A 57 -1.43 9.98 -4.80
N PHE A 58 -0.75 8.89 -5.14
CA PHE A 58 -1.32 7.56 -5.24
C PHE A 58 -0.20 6.50 -5.12
N PRO A 59 -0.42 5.36 -4.45
CA PRO A 59 0.53 4.26 -4.39
C PRO A 59 0.56 3.49 -5.73
N LYS A 60 1.56 3.80 -6.57
CA LYS A 60 1.69 3.26 -7.94
C LYS A 60 1.57 1.72 -8.03
N TRP A 61 2.04 0.98 -7.03
CA TRP A 61 1.96 -0.48 -7.02
C TRP A 61 0.53 -1.03 -7.15
N LEU A 62 -0.50 -0.29 -6.70
CA LEU A 62 -1.90 -0.74 -6.85
C LEU A 62 -2.29 -0.87 -8.33
N GLU A 63 -1.80 0.00 -9.21
CA GLU A 63 -2.05 -0.09 -10.67
C GLU A 63 -1.46 -1.37 -11.26
N PHE A 64 -0.30 -1.79 -10.75
CA PHE A 64 0.40 -2.98 -11.19
C PHE A 64 0.09 -4.20 -10.34
N SER A 65 -0.84 -4.12 -9.39
CA SER A 65 -1.22 -5.27 -8.56
C SER A 65 -2.16 -6.24 -9.28
N GLY A 66 -2.73 -5.84 -10.42
CA GLY A 66 -3.80 -6.57 -11.11
C GLY A 66 -5.20 -6.23 -10.58
N LEU A 67 -5.30 -5.45 -9.50
CA LEU A 67 -6.57 -4.95 -8.96
C LEU A 67 -7.41 -4.17 -9.98
N PRO A 68 -6.84 -3.32 -10.87
CA PRO A 68 -7.64 -2.61 -11.87
C PRO A 68 -8.42 -3.55 -12.77
N ARG A 69 -7.74 -4.59 -13.28
CA ARG A 69 -8.34 -5.62 -14.13
C ARG A 69 -9.43 -6.38 -13.38
N GLN A 70 -9.14 -6.82 -12.16
CA GLN A 70 -10.08 -7.56 -11.32
C GLN A 70 -11.37 -6.76 -11.04
N LEU A 71 -11.25 -5.48 -10.72
CA LEU A 71 -12.42 -4.62 -10.46
C LEU A 71 -13.23 -4.41 -11.74
N ASN A 72 -12.56 -4.16 -12.86
CA ASN A 72 -13.24 -3.92 -14.13
C ASN A 72 -13.97 -5.16 -14.65
N GLU A 73 -13.36 -6.34 -14.53
CA GLU A 73 -14.00 -7.61 -14.89
C GLU A 73 -15.22 -7.92 -14.00
N LYS A 74 -15.18 -7.51 -12.72
CA LYS A 74 -16.23 -7.83 -11.76
C LYS A 74 -17.39 -6.84 -11.73
N PHE A 75 -17.12 -5.55 -11.93
CA PHE A 75 -18.09 -4.47 -11.71
C PHE A 75 -18.28 -3.54 -12.91
N GLY A 76 -17.47 -3.70 -13.97
CA GLY A 76 -17.48 -2.85 -15.16
C GLY A 76 -16.33 -1.84 -15.20
N ALA A 77 -16.11 -1.26 -16.38
CA ALA A 77 -14.96 -0.40 -16.68
C ALA A 77 -14.80 0.83 -15.78
N GLN A 78 -15.89 1.30 -15.18
CA GLN A 78 -15.96 2.44 -14.26
C GLN A 78 -15.43 2.14 -12.87
N ALA A 79 -15.30 0.86 -12.49
CA ALA A 79 -14.99 0.47 -11.12
C ALA A 79 -13.59 0.89 -10.68
N TRP A 80 -12.58 0.65 -11.51
CA TRP A 80 -11.22 1.07 -11.19
C TRP A 80 -11.07 2.60 -11.12
N PRO A 81 -11.51 3.41 -12.12
CA PRO A 81 -11.42 4.86 -12.04
C PRO A 81 -12.06 5.46 -10.77
N VAL A 82 -13.26 5.00 -10.40
CA VAL A 82 -13.95 5.48 -9.19
C VAL A 82 -13.17 5.08 -7.93
N PHE A 83 -12.75 3.82 -7.83
CA PHE A 83 -12.00 3.36 -6.65
C PHE A 83 -10.62 4.03 -6.54
N LYS A 84 -9.91 4.18 -7.65
CA LYS A 84 -8.63 4.90 -7.72
C LYS A 84 -8.79 6.33 -7.22
N LYS A 85 -9.86 7.02 -7.62
CA LYS A 85 -10.12 8.40 -7.17
C LYS A 85 -10.33 8.49 -5.65
N LEU A 86 -11.04 7.53 -5.06
CA LEU A 86 -11.22 7.47 -3.61
C LEU A 86 -9.88 7.27 -2.88
N ILE A 87 -8.98 6.45 -3.42
CA ILE A 87 -7.64 6.26 -2.87
C ILE A 87 -6.82 7.54 -3.00
N GLU A 88 -6.85 8.22 -4.14
CA GLU A 88 -6.17 9.51 -4.34
C GLU A 88 -6.64 10.55 -3.32
N LEU A 89 -7.95 10.65 -3.11
CA LEU A 89 -8.57 11.52 -2.12
C LEU A 89 -8.16 11.17 -0.68
N ASP A 90 -8.23 9.89 -0.30
CA ASP A 90 -7.73 9.42 1.01
C ASP A 90 -6.23 9.74 1.17
N PHE A 91 -5.45 9.63 0.09
CA PHE A 91 -4.04 9.98 0.08
C PHE A 91 -3.80 11.49 0.29
N GLU A 92 -4.58 12.34 -0.38
CA GLU A 92 -4.55 13.80 -0.28
C GLU A 92 -4.83 14.31 1.14
N ILE A 93 -5.74 13.65 1.88
CA ILE A 93 -6.05 14.00 3.29
C ILE A 93 -4.86 13.70 4.23
N GLY A 94 -3.89 12.88 3.82
CA GLY A 94 -2.66 12.64 4.58
C GLY A 94 -2.83 11.57 5.67
N LYS A 95 -2.36 11.80 6.91
CA LYS A 95 -2.44 10.82 8.02
C LYS A 95 -3.51 11.24 9.06
N PRO A 96 -4.79 11.39 8.70
CA PRO A 96 -5.82 11.65 9.70
C PRO A 96 -5.94 10.41 10.61
N ARG A 97 -6.14 10.62 11.91
CA ARG A 97 -6.39 9.53 12.88
C ARG A 97 -7.57 8.65 12.46
N ASP A 98 -8.55 9.23 11.75
CA ASP A 98 -9.82 8.54 11.52
C ASP A 98 -10.01 8.04 10.07
N ARG A 99 -9.10 8.34 9.14
CA ARG A 99 -9.15 7.92 7.71
C ARG A 99 -10.54 8.06 7.06
N MET A 100 -11.29 9.08 7.48
CA MET A 100 -12.63 9.38 6.98
C MET A 100 -12.55 10.41 5.85
N LEU A 101 -12.91 9.97 4.65
CA LEU A 101 -13.05 10.80 3.46
C LEU A 101 -14.50 11.30 3.40
N PRO A 102 -14.76 12.63 3.39
CA PRO A 102 -16.10 13.15 3.12
C PRO A 102 -16.63 12.61 1.78
N LEU A 103 -17.85 12.07 1.78
CA LEU A 103 -18.48 11.53 0.59
C LEU A 103 -19.23 12.64 -0.16
N ASN A 104 -18.68 13.07 -1.31
CA ASN A 104 -19.31 14.03 -2.21
C ASN A 104 -19.47 13.40 -3.60
N MET A 105 -20.69 12.96 -3.92
CA MET A 105 -20.99 12.27 -5.18
C MET A 105 -20.80 13.18 -6.40
N ALA A 106 -21.18 14.45 -6.30
CA ALA A 106 -21.03 15.43 -7.37
C ALA A 106 -19.55 15.69 -7.70
N GLU A 107 -18.71 15.87 -6.68
CA GLU A 107 -17.26 16.04 -6.89
C GLU A 107 -16.63 14.77 -7.49
N LEU A 108 -17.02 13.58 -7.01
CA LEU A 108 -16.52 12.33 -7.56
C LEU A 108 -16.94 12.14 -9.02
N ALA A 109 -18.18 12.48 -9.37
CA ALA A 109 -18.67 12.46 -10.74
C ALA A 109 -17.84 13.38 -11.65
N GLU A 110 -17.66 14.65 -11.24
CA GLU A 110 -16.85 15.62 -11.97
C GLU A 110 -15.39 15.16 -12.16
N ARG A 111 -14.76 14.64 -11.10
CA ARG A 111 -13.35 14.21 -11.14
C ARG A 111 -13.13 12.90 -11.88
N THR A 112 -14.14 12.06 -12.03
CA THR A 112 -14.04 10.78 -12.75
C THR A 112 -14.60 10.83 -14.16
N GLY A 113 -15.43 11.83 -14.47
CA GLY A 113 -16.09 11.99 -15.77
C GLY A 113 -17.30 11.07 -15.98
N TYR A 114 -17.80 10.43 -14.92
CA TYR A 114 -19.00 9.59 -14.97
C TYR A 114 -20.20 10.30 -14.35
N ASP A 115 -21.39 9.94 -14.79
CA ASP A 115 -22.64 10.43 -14.19
C ASP A 115 -22.74 10.06 -12.71
N GLU A 116 -23.34 10.95 -11.92
CA GLU A 116 -23.51 10.77 -10.48
C GLU A 116 -24.23 9.47 -10.11
N GLN A 117 -25.20 9.05 -10.94
CA GLN A 117 -25.92 7.79 -10.75
C GLN A 117 -24.99 6.57 -10.89
N ILE A 118 -24.05 6.61 -11.84
CA ILE A 118 -23.05 5.55 -12.03
C ILE A 118 -22.11 5.52 -10.84
N VAL A 119 -21.61 6.68 -10.42
CA VAL A 119 -20.73 6.79 -9.25
C VAL A 119 -21.43 6.25 -7.99
N ALA A 120 -22.66 6.68 -7.72
CA ALA A 120 -23.44 6.22 -6.57
C ALA A 120 -23.66 4.69 -6.58
N ALA A 121 -23.97 4.12 -7.75
CA ALA A 121 -24.06 2.67 -7.91
C ALA A 121 -22.72 1.98 -7.62
N MET A 122 -21.61 2.55 -8.07
CA MET A 122 -20.27 2.00 -7.82
C MET A 122 -19.86 2.09 -6.35
N ILE A 123 -20.15 3.18 -5.65
CA ILE A 123 -19.91 3.28 -4.20
C ILE A 123 -20.64 2.16 -3.46
N LYS A 124 -21.91 1.89 -3.80
CA LYS A 124 -22.68 0.77 -3.22
C LYS A 124 -22.02 -0.59 -3.49
N GLN A 125 -21.54 -0.83 -4.71
CA GLN A 125 -20.84 -2.08 -5.06
C GLN A 125 -19.52 -2.24 -4.28
N LEU A 126 -18.71 -1.18 -4.21
CA LEU A 126 -17.46 -1.18 -3.46
C LEU A 126 -17.68 -1.42 -1.97
N GLN A 127 -18.75 -0.86 -1.39
CA GLN A 127 -19.14 -1.08 0.00
C GLN A 127 -19.58 -2.54 0.22
N LEU A 128 -20.47 -3.07 -0.64
CA LEU A 128 -20.96 -4.45 -0.56
C LEU A 128 -19.82 -5.47 -0.58
N HIS A 129 -18.80 -5.21 -1.40
CA HIS A 129 -17.64 -6.08 -1.54
C HIS A 129 -16.48 -5.75 -0.59
N LYS A 130 -16.70 -4.89 0.41
CA LYS A 130 -15.75 -4.56 1.48
C LYS A 130 -14.44 -3.94 0.98
N PHE A 131 -14.50 -3.16 -0.10
CA PHE A 131 -13.39 -2.28 -0.51
C PHE A 131 -13.42 -0.95 0.25
N ILE A 132 -14.61 -0.50 0.63
CA ILE A 132 -14.83 0.71 1.43
C ILE A 132 -15.82 0.44 2.58
N LYS A 133 -15.75 1.26 3.63
CA LYS A 133 -16.76 1.35 4.69
C LYS A 133 -17.47 2.69 4.59
N HIS A 134 -18.78 2.70 4.83
CA HIS A 134 -19.57 3.92 4.92
C HIS A 134 -19.83 4.27 6.39
N HIS A 135 -19.75 5.55 6.73
CA HIS A 135 -19.94 6.08 8.07
C HIS A 135 -20.92 7.26 8.00
N GLN A 136 -22.06 7.14 8.68
CA GLN A 136 -22.99 8.24 8.87
C GLN A 136 -22.69 8.92 10.20
N ILE A 137 -22.31 10.20 10.18
CA ILE A 137 -22.09 11.00 11.39
C ILE A 137 -23.00 12.22 11.33
N LYS A 138 -23.33 12.83 12.47
CA LYS A 138 -24.18 14.03 12.53
C LYS A 138 -23.70 15.17 11.62
N SER A 139 -22.41 15.23 11.31
CA SER A 139 -21.77 16.23 10.47
C SER A 139 -21.75 15.90 8.97
N GLY A 140 -22.18 14.70 8.55
CA GLY A 140 -22.22 14.31 7.14
C GLY A 140 -21.94 12.82 6.89
N GLU A 141 -21.82 12.49 5.61
CA GLU A 141 -21.49 11.14 5.12
C GLU A 141 -19.99 11.04 4.84
N PHE A 142 -19.40 9.95 5.30
CA PHE A 142 -17.98 9.67 5.13
C PHE A 142 -17.76 8.24 4.66
N VAL A 143 -16.66 8.04 3.94
CA VAL A 143 -16.18 6.71 3.55
C VAL A 143 -14.75 6.50 4.02
N SER A 144 -14.38 5.25 4.29
CA SER A 144 -12.98 4.89 4.53
C SER A 144 -12.58 3.68 3.70
N ILE A 145 -11.33 3.67 3.21
CA ILE A 145 -10.79 2.54 2.45
C ILE A 145 -10.55 1.38 3.43
N VAL A 146 -11.01 0.18 3.07
CA VAL A 146 -10.73 -1.02 3.86
C VAL A 146 -9.28 -1.42 3.64
N THR A 147 -8.49 -1.38 4.71
CA THR A 147 -7.12 -1.88 4.72
C THR A 147 -7.01 -3.16 5.54
N PRO A 148 -6.18 -4.14 5.12
CA PRO A 148 -5.39 -4.14 3.89
C PRO A 148 -6.23 -4.30 2.62
N ILE A 149 -5.85 -3.60 1.53
CA ILE A 149 -6.50 -3.75 0.23
C ILE A 149 -6.12 -5.12 -0.34
N LYS A 150 -7.14 -5.94 -0.59
CA LYS A 150 -6.95 -7.25 -1.23
C LYS A 150 -6.59 -7.05 -2.70
N THR A 151 -5.40 -7.51 -3.09
CA THR A 151 -4.88 -7.37 -4.45
C THR A 151 -4.46 -8.74 -5.01
N PRO A 152 -4.56 -8.96 -6.33
CA PRO A 152 -4.13 -10.21 -6.95
C PRO A 152 -2.63 -10.49 -6.81
N ARG A 153 -1.79 -9.44 -6.86
CA ARG A 153 -0.33 -9.53 -6.66
C ARG A 153 0.09 -8.67 -5.47
N LEU A 154 0.98 -9.20 -4.65
CA LEU A 154 1.54 -8.46 -3.52
C LEU A 154 2.55 -7.42 -4.00
N ILE A 155 2.75 -6.36 -3.19
CA ILE A 155 3.76 -5.34 -3.47
C ILE A 155 5.18 -5.93 -3.64
N LEU A 156 5.46 -7.05 -2.96
CA LEU A 156 6.72 -7.77 -3.00
C LEU A 156 6.98 -8.45 -4.35
N ASP A 157 5.92 -8.74 -5.11
CA ASP A 157 6.01 -9.40 -6.42
C ASP A 157 6.11 -8.39 -7.57
N ILE A 158 5.85 -7.11 -7.29
CA ILE A 158 5.86 -6.02 -8.26
C ILE A 158 7.26 -5.39 -8.30
N SER A 159 7.80 -5.18 -9.50
CA SER A 159 9.11 -4.53 -9.68
C SER A 159 9.14 -3.11 -9.14
N TYR A 160 10.32 -2.69 -8.69
CA TYR A 160 10.54 -1.34 -8.17
C TYR A 160 10.12 -0.24 -9.15
N GLU A 161 10.35 -0.43 -10.44
CA GLU A 161 9.93 0.49 -11.52
C GLU A 161 8.41 0.73 -11.57
N HIS A 162 7.64 -0.27 -11.15
CA HIS A 162 6.18 -0.23 -11.07
C HIS A 162 5.66 0.17 -9.69
N GLY A 163 6.54 0.68 -8.82
CA GLY A 163 6.19 1.13 -7.47
C GLY A 163 6.17 0.01 -6.43
N GLY A 164 6.50 -1.23 -6.81
CA GLY A 164 6.65 -2.36 -5.90
C GLY A 164 8.01 -2.38 -5.20
N VAL A 165 8.35 -3.50 -4.58
CA VAL A 165 9.63 -3.65 -3.86
C VAL A 165 10.49 -4.82 -4.36
N LYS A 166 10.05 -5.53 -5.40
CA LYS A 166 10.86 -6.58 -6.02
C LYS A 166 12.12 -5.96 -6.65
N GLY A 167 13.27 -6.40 -6.16
CA GLY A 167 14.58 -5.86 -6.56
C GLY A 167 14.88 -4.45 -6.04
N ALA A 168 14.10 -3.95 -5.07
CA ALA A 168 14.33 -2.63 -4.50
C ALA A 168 15.44 -2.64 -3.43
N PRO A 169 16.13 -1.50 -3.21
CA PRO A 169 17.08 -1.36 -2.11
C PRO A 169 16.40 -1.57 -0.75
N SER A 170 17.15 -2.05 0.26
CA SER A 170 16.62 -2.47 1.58
C SER A 170 15.73 -1.43 2.29
N LYS A 171 15.89 -0.14 1.97
CA LYS A 171 15.14 0.99 2.54
C LYS A 171 13.82 1.33 1.83
N ALA A 172 13.47 0.66 0.74
CA ALA A 172 12.28 0.99 -0.04
C ALA A 172 10.99 0.81 0.79
N LEU A 173 10.94 -0.19 1.67
CA LEU A 173 9.79 -0.49 2.54
C LEU A 173 9.60 0.50 3.70
N ASP A 174 10.57 1.38 3.98
CA ASP A 174 10.45 2.38 5.04
C ASP A 174 9.48 3.51 4.67
N ASN A 175 9.09 3.59 3.40
CA ASN A 175 8.17 4.62 2.96
C ASN A 175 6.74 4.33 3.45
N SER A 176 6.31 5.08 4.46
CA SER A 176 4.95 4.98 5.03
C SER A 176 3.82 5.11 4.01
N CYS A 177 4.05 5.76 2.86
CA CYS A 177 3.05 5.85 1.80
C CYS A 177 2.76 4.51 1.13
N MET A 178 3.75 3.61 1.05
CA MET A 178 3.57 2.29 0.43
C MET A 178 2.86 1.33 1.39
N ARG A 179 3.10 1.47 2.70
CA ARG A 179 2.52 0.63 3.75
C ARG A 179 1.08 0.95 4.10
N ARG A 180 0.61 2.17 3.83
CA ARG A 180 -0.73 2.68 4.24
C ARG A 180 -1.89 1.72 3.93
N TYR A 181 -1.86 1.06 2.77
CA TYR A 181 -2.91 0.16 2.30
C TYR A 181 -2.56 -1.33 2.45
N LEU A 182 -1.38 -1.65 2.98
CA LEU A 182 -0.88 -3.00 3.22
C LEU A 182 -1.12 -3.47 4.65
N GLU A 183 -1.22 -2.53 5.59
CA GLU A 183 -1.38 -2.79 7.01
C GLU A 183 -2.81 -2.39 7.45
N PRO A 184 -3.41 -3.12 8.41
CA PRO A 184 -4.62 -2.65 9.08
C PRO A 184 -4.37 -1.22 9.58
N GLY A 185 -5.35 -0.33 9.41
CA GLY A 185 -5.27 0.95 10.10
C GLY A 185 -5.38 0.70 11.59
N ASP A 186 -4.33 1.02 12.35
CA ASP A 186 -4.42 1.20 13.80
C ASP A 186 -5.46 2.26 14.15
#